data_AF-A0A945E889-F1
#
_entry.id   AF-A0A945E889-F1
#
_cell.length_a   1.000
_cell.length_b   1.000
_cell.length_c   1.000
_cell.angle_alpha   90.00
_cell.angle_beta   90.00
_cell.angle_gamma   90.00
#
_symmetry.space_group_name_H-M   'P 1'
#
loop_
_entity.id
_entity.type
_entity.pdbx_description
1 polymer ?
#
loop_
_entity_poly.entity_id
_entity_poly.type
_entity_poly.pdbx_seq_one_letter_code
_entity_poly.pdbx_strand_id
1 'polypeptide(L)'
;MKKLILIIPILILILITSFIKNSTKKIEDEIFIVNENIRLLKVELGDILLEYNYLSSPEKLLEYQSQYFENDLIQMDITKIKKITEKKDKLIITNFNKN
;
A
#
# COMPACT_ATOMS: atom_id res chain seq x y z
N MET A 1 -13.63 59.36 -19.05
CA MET A 1 -13.92 58.00 -19.56
C MET A 1 -12.68 57.22 -20.01
N LYS A 2 -11.71 57.82 -20.73
CA LYS A 2 -10.48 57.11 -21.19
C LYS A 2 -9.58 56.55 -20.08
N LYS A 3 -9.47 57.23 -18.92
CA LYS A 3 -8.68 56.75 -17.76
C LYS A 3 -9.32 55.53 -17.05
N LEU A 4 -10.65 55.48 -16.95
CA LEU A 4 -11.37 54.33 -16.37
C LEU A 4 -11.22 53.07 -17.22
N ILE A 5 -11.26 53.22 -18.55
CA ILE A 5 -10.98 52.15 -19.51
C ILE A 5 -9.60 51.51 -19.30
N LEU A 6 -8.63 52.26 -18.79
CA LEU A 6 -7.28 51.74 -18.51
C LEU A 6 -7.15 51.07 -17.13
N ILE A 7 -7.95 51.50 -16.14
CA ILE A 7 -7.90 50.98 -14.76
C ILE A 7 -8.69 49.68 -14.59
N ILE A 8 -9.83 49.54 -15.28
CA ILE A 8 -10.68 48.34 -15.25
C ILE A 8 -9.90 47.04 -15.57
N PRO A 9 -9.11 46.95 -16.66
CA PRO A 9 -8.37 45.73 -16.96
C PRO A 9 -7.29 45.43 -15.92
N ILE A 10 -6.66 46.45 -15.34
CA ILE A 10 -5.67 46.28 -14.27
C ILE A 10 -6.33 45.69 -13.02
N LEU A 11 -7.51 46.19 -12.65
CA LEU A 11 -8.26 45.67 -11.50
C LEU A 11 -8.70 44.22 -11.73
N ILE A 12 -9.22 43.91 -12.92
CA ILE A 12 -9.58 42.54 -13.32
C ILE A 12 -8.37 41.60 -13.26
N LEU A 13 -7.20 42.05 -13.73
CA LEU A 13 -5.98 41.27 -13.68
C LEU A 13 -5.55 40.97 -12.24
N ILE A 14 -5.66 41.94 -11.33
CA ILE A 14 -5.36 41.74 -9.90
C ILE A 14 -6.32 40.71 -9.28
N LEU A 15 -7.61 40.78 -9.60
CA LEU A 15 -8.59 39.83 -9.08
C LEU A 15 -8.35 38.41 -9.60
N ILE A 16 -8.11 38.25 -10.90
CA ILE A 16 -7.83 36.95 -11.52
C ILE A 16 -6.53 36.35 -10.94
N THR A 17 -5.47 37.14 -10.83
CA THR A 17 -4.19 36.66 -10.29
C THR A 17 -4.29 36.28 -8.82
N SER A 18 -5.06 37.01 -8.02
CA SER A 18 -5.35 36.66 -6.62
C SER A 18 -6.14 35.35 -6.51
N PHE A 19 -7.18 35.17 -7.35
CA PHE A 19 -7.96 33.94 -7.40
C PHE A 19 -7.12 32.72 -7.78
N ILE A 20 -6.29 32.86 -8.82
CA ILE A 20 -5.36 31.82 -9.25
C ILE A 20 -4.37 31.51 -8.12
N LYS A 21 -3.73 32.52 -7.52
CA LYS A 21 -2.77 32.33 -6.43
C LYS A 21 -3.37 31.59 -5.24
N ASN A 22 -4.59 31.93 -4.84
CA ASN A 22 -5.28 31.25 -3.74
C ASN A 22 -5.60 29.79 -4.09
N SER A 23 -6.04 29.54 -5.32
CA SER A 23 -6.35 28.19 -5.79
C SER A 23 -5.10 27.33 -5.91
N THR A 24 -4.01 27.87 -6.46
CA THR A 24 -2.70 27.21 -6.51
C THR A 24 -2.20 26.86 -5.12
N LYS A 25 -2.29 27.79 -4.16
CA LYS A 25 -1.85 27.54 -2.78
C LYS A 25 -2.61 26.38 -2.13
N LYS A 26 -3.93 26.30 -2.35
CA LYS A 26 -4.74 25.19 -1.85
C LYS A 26 -4.29 23.84 -2.43
N ILE A 27 -4.00 23.79 -3.73
CA ILE A 27 -3.52 22.57 -4.39
C ILE A 27 -2.12 22.19 -3.87
N GLU A 28 -1.22 23.15 -3.66
CA GLU A 28 0.10 22.91 -3.08
C GLU A 28 0.00 22.28 -1.67
N ASP A 29 -0.92 22.79 -0.84
CA ASP A 29 -1.12 22.28 0.51
C ASP A 29 -1.72 20.86 0.48
N GLU A 30 -2.65 20.57 -0.43
CA GLU A 30 -3.18 19.22 -0.64
C GLU A 30 -2.09 18.25 -1.11
N ILE A 31 -1.24 18.65 -2.07
CA ILE A 31 -0.10 17.86 -2.54
C ILE A 31 0.87 17.59 -1.39
N PHE A 32 1.15 18.58 -0.55
CA PHE A 32 2.04 18.42 0.60
C PHE A 32 1.50 17.38 1.59
N ILE A 33 0.22 17.46 1.94
CA ILE A 33 -0.42 16.49 2.84
C ILE A 33 -0.37 15.07 2.26
N VAL A 34 -0.71 14.91 0.98
CA VAL A 34 -0.68 13.61 0.29
C VAL A 34 0.73 13.03 0.27
N ASN A 35 1.74 13.85 -0.03
CA ASN A 35 3.14 13.41 -0.06
C ASN A 35 3.64 12.96 1.32
N GLU A 36 3.31 13.70 2.38
CA GLU A 36 3.70 13.29 3.74
C GLU A 36 2.98 12.01 4.17
N ASN A 37 1.70 11.84 3.81
CA ASN A 37 0.99 10.58 4.05
C ASN A 37 1.67 9.41 3.32
N ILE A 38 2.00 9.57 2.04
CA ILE A 38 2.73 8.53 1.27
C ILE A 38 4.07 8.21 1.92
N ARG A 39 4.78 9.24 2.40
CA ARG A 39 6.06 9.05 3.10
C ARG A 39 5.90 8.23 4.37
N LEU A 40 4.89 8.52 5.20
CA LEU A 40 4.58 7.74 6.40
C LEU A 40 4.26 6.28 6.06
N LEU A 41 3.38 6.05 5.09
CA LEU A 41 3.02 4.69 4.64
C LEU A 41 4.25 3.92 4.12
N LYS A 42 5.18 4.59 3.45
CA LYS A 42 6.40 3.96 2.94
C LYS A 42 7.33 3.52 4.07
N VAL A 43 7.41 4.28 5.16
CA VAL A 43 8.19 3.91 6.35
C VAL A 43 7.56 2.69 7.01
N GLU A 44 6.25 2.72 7.27
CA GLU A 44 5.52 1.60 7.87
C GLU A 44 5.63 0.31 7.05
N LEU A 45 5.50 0.42 5.71
CA LEU A 45 5.71 -0.72 4.81
C LEU A 45 7.14 -1.27 4.91
N GLY A 46 8.14 -0.40 5.05
CA GLY A 46 9.53 -0.81 5.23
C GLY A 46 9.75 -1.60 6.51
N ASP A 47 9.15 -1.15 7.61
CA ASP A 47 9.24 -1.82 8.92
C ASP A 47 8.55 -3.19 8.87
N ILE A 48 7.34 -3.27 8.32
CA ILE A 48 6.60 -4.53 8.15
C ILE A 48 7.36 -5.49 7.23
N LEU A 49 7.95 -4.99 6.14
CA LEU A 49 8.72 -5.83 5.23
C LEU A 49 9.99 -6.37 5.90
N LEU A 50 10.65 -5.57 6.74
CA LEU A 50 11.80 -6.00 7.51
C LEU A 50 11.41 -7.11 8.50
N GLU A 51 10.32 -6.91 9.24
CA GLU A 51 9.78 -7.91 10.16
C GLU A 51 9.42 -9.21 9.41
N TYR A 52 8.68 -9.10 8.30
CA TYR A 52 8.34 -10.24 7.45
C TYR A 52 9.59 -11.01 7.03
N ASN A 53 10.59 -10.33 6.47
CA ASN A 53 11.83 -10.96 6.01
C ASN A 53 12.59 -11.65 7.14
N TYR A 54 12.61 -11.05 8.33
CA TYR A 54 13.24 -11.62 9.51
C TYR A 54 12.51 -12.89 9.99
N LEU A 55 11.19 -12.80 10.17
CA LEU A 55 10.36 -13.90 10.66
C LEU A 55 10.26 -15.06 9.66
N SER A 56 10.31 -14.76 8.36
CA SER A 56 10.31 -15.77 7.29
C SER A 56 11.71 -16.28 6.95
N SER A 57 12.77 -15.80 7.63
CA SER A 57 14.13 -16.25 7.35
C SER A 57 14.28 -17.75 7.71
N PRO A 58 15.07 -18.53 6.96
CA PRO A 58 15.24 -19.96 7.25
C PRO A 58 15.70 -20.24 8.69
N GLU A 59 16.59 -19.39 9.22
CA GLU A 59 17.08 -19.49 10.60
C GLU A 59 15.95 -19.31 11.61
N LYS A 60 15.12 -18.25 11.47
CA LYS A 60 13.97 -18.06 12.35
C LYS A 60 12.89 -19.12 12.20
N LEU A 61 12.67 -19.61 10.99
CA LEU A 61 11.72 -20.72 10.77
C LEU A 61 12.21 -22.02 11.45
N LEU A 62 13.51 -22.30 11.44
CA LEU A 62 14.09 -23.45 12.16
C LEU A 62 14.02 -23.26 13.68
N GLU A 63 14.27 -22.04 14.17
CA GLU A 63 14.12 -21.71 15.59
C GLU A 63 12.67 -21.92 16.05
N TYR A 64 11.69 -21.40 15.30
CA TYR A 64 10.27 -21.63 15.57
C TYR A 64 9.86 -23.10 15.43
N GLN A 65 10.47 -23.82 14.48
CA GLN A 65 10.26 -25.26 14.36
C GLN A 65 10.67 -25.98 15.65
N SER A 66 11.89 -25.74 16.14
CA SER A 66 12.36 -26.36 17.39
C SER A 66 11.60 -25.89 18.63
N GLN A 67 11.12 -24.65 18.66
CA GLN A 67 10.46 -24.09 19.85
C GLN A 67 8.99 -24.51 19.97
N TYR A 68 8.26 -24.60 18.85
CA TYR A 68 6.82 -24.80 18.85
C TYR A 68 6.37 -26.17 18.35
N PHE A 69 7.24 -26.95 17.69
CA PHE A 69 6.91 -28.30 17.25
C PHE A 69 7.74 -29.31 18.04
N GLU A 70 7.06 -30.14 18.83
CA GLU A 70 7.69 -31.15 19.69
C GLU A 70 8.33 -32.31 18.90
N ASN A 71 7.93 -32.49 17.64
CA ASN A 71 8.43 -33.56 16.77
C ASN A 71 9.25 -32.99 15.61
N ASP A 72 10.31 -33.70 15.23
CA ASP A 72 11.03 -33.45 13.99
C ASP A 72 10.04 -33.38 12.82
N LEU A 73 10.15 -32.36 11.97
CA LEU A 73 9.31 -32.24 10.80
C LEU A 73 9.51 -33.47 9.91
N ILE A 74 8.47 -34.28 9.77
CA ILE A 74 8.46 -35.39 8.82
C ILE A 74 8.32 -34.85 7.40
N GLN A 75 9.27 -35.19 6.54
CA GLN A 75 9.21 -34.85 5.13
C GLN A 75 7.94 -35.46 4.51
N MET A 76 7.02 -34.60 4.08
CA MET A 76 5.78 -35.02 3.42
C MET A 76 5.91 -34.83 1.92
N ASP A 77 5.68 -35.91 1.18
CA ASP A 77 5.60 -35.86 -0.28
C ASP A 77 4.51 -34.87 -0.71
N ILE A 78 4.84 -33.95 -1.63
CA ILE A 78 3.92 -32.92 -2.13
C ILE A 78 2.64 -33.52 -2.74
N THR A 79 2.70 -34.76 -3.24
CA THR A 79 1.53 -35.50 -3.76
C THR A 79 0.49 -35.80 -2.67
N LYS A 80 0.87 -35.80 -1.39
CA LYS A 80 -0.03 -35.99 -0.25
C LYS A 80 -0.81 -34.72 0.10
N ILE A 81 -0.40 -33.56 -0.40
CA ILE A 81 -1.09 -32.28 -0.17
C ILE A 81 -2.37 -32.23 -1.02
N LYS A 82 -3.48 -31.86 -0.37
CA LYS A 82 -4.79 -31.69 -1.03
C LYS A 82 -5.22 -30.23 -0.99
N LYS A 83 -5.83 -29.77 -2.08
CA LYS A 83 -6.50 -28.48 -2.22
C LYS A 83 -7.98 -28.64 -1.88
N ILE A 84 -8.49 -27.75 -1.04
CA ILE A 84 -9.94 -27.63 -0.77
C ILE A 84 -10.46 -26.45 -1.59
N THR A 85 -11.58 -26.62 -2.28
CA THR A 85 -12.26 -25.56 -3.02
C THR A 85 -13.74 -25.61 -2.72
N GLU A 86 -14.32 -24.48 -2.36
CA GLU A 86 -15.75 -24.36 -2.11
C GLU A 86 -16.50 -24.04 -3.41
N LYS A 87 -17.55 -24.82 -3.71
CA LYS A 87 -18.48 -24.53 -4.81
C LYS A 87 -19.91 -24.82 -4.37
N LYS A 88 -20.78 -23.81 -4.43
CA LYS A 88 -22.23 -23.93 -4.11
C LYS A 88 -22.44 -24.63 -2.75
N ASP A 89 -21.81 -24.10 -1.71
CA ASP A 89 -21.88 -24.61 -0.32
C ASP A 89 -21.39 -26.06 -0.15
N LYS A 90 -20.59 -26.57 -1.09
CA LYS A 90 -19.92 -27.88 -1.00
C LYS A 90 -18.41 -27.72 -1.06
N LEU A 91 -17.74 -28.40 -0.15
CA LEU A 91 -16.27 -28.51 -0.13
C LEU A 91 -15.83 -29.63 -1.07
N ILE A 92 -15.04 -29.28 -2.08
CA ILE A 92 -14.43 -30.21 -3.02
C ILE A 92 -12.96 -30.34 -2.67
N ILE A 93 -12.50 -31.56 -2.42
CA ILE A 93 -11.11 -31.86 -2.10
C ILE A 93 -10.46 -32.48 -3.34
N THR A 94 -9.40 -31.86 -3.85
CA THR A 94 -8.61 -32.34 -5.00
C THR A 94 -7.14 -32.44 -4.63
N ASN A 95 -6.37 -33.29 -5.29
CA ASN A 95 -4.91 -33.30 -5.10
C ASN A 95 -4.30 -31.95 -5.54
N PHE A 96 -3.27 -31.49 -4.83
CA PHE A 96 -2.61 -30.21 -5.12
C PHE A 96 -1.83 -30.26 -6.43
N ASN A 97 -1.05 -31.33 -6.64
CA ASN A 97 -0.40 -31.61 -7.91
C ASN A 97 -1.33 -32.45 -8.79
N LYS A 98 -1.91 -31.81 -9.81
CA LYS A 98 -2.57 -32.49 -10.92
C LYS A 98 -1.87 -32.07 -12.21
N ASN A 99 -0.66 -32.57 -12.40
CA ASN A 99 -0.03 -32.73 -13.70
C ASN A 99 0.38 -34.20 -13.83
#